data_AF-A0A258LFS0-F1
#
_entry.id   AF-A0A258LFS0-F1
#
_cell.length_a   1.000
_cell.length_b   1.000
_cell.length_c   1.000
_cell.angle_alpha   90.00
_cell.angle_beta   90.00
_cell.angle_gamma   90.00
#
_symmetry.space_group_name_H-M   'P 1'
#
loop_
_entity.id
_entity.type
_entity.pdbx_description
1 polymer ?
#
loop_
_entity_poly.entity_id
_entity_poly.type
_entity_poly.pdbx_seq_one_letter_code
_entity_poly.pdbx_strand_id
1 'polypeptide(L)' 'MLPCVYIMASSRNGTLYIGVTSDLVKRAWQHKNDVVESFTNKY' A
#
# COMPACT_ATOMS: atom_id res chain seq x y z
N MET A 1 8.42 -15.58 -5.42
CA MET A 1 7.00 -15.31 -5.08
C MET A 1 6.36 -14.64 -6.28
N LEU A 2 5.10 -14.96 -6.59
CA LEU A 2 4.41 -14.41 -7.77
C LEU A 2 3.92 -12.99 -7.48
N PRO A 3 3.92 -12.08 -8.49
CA PRO A 3 3.36 -10.76 -8.33
C PRO A 3 1.84 -10.83 -8.10
N CYS A 4 1.33 -9.96 -7.24
CA CYS A 4 -0.10 -9.77 -7.01
C CYS A 4 -0.50 -8.30 -7.16
N VAL A 5 -1.75 -8.09 -7.55
CA VAL A 5 -2.41 -6.78 -7.50
C VAL A 5 -3.18 -6.69 -6.18
N TYR A 6 -3.13 -5.55 -5.51
CA TYR A 6 -3.85 -5.33 -4.25
C TYR A 6 -4.52 -3.95 -4.21
N ILE A 7 -5.48 -3.82 -3.29
CA ILE A 7 -6.19 -2.58 -2.96
C ILE A 7 -6.04 -2.33 -1.46
N MET A 8 -5.66 -1.11 -1.08
CA MET A 8 -5.65 -0.63 0.31
C MET A 8 -6.49 0.64 0.45
N ALA A 9 -7.04 0.88 1.63
CA ALA A 9 -7.77 2.09 1.96
C ALA A 9 -7.05 2.85 3.08
N SER A 10 -6.98 4.19 3.00
CA SER A 10 -6.39 4.99 4.09
C SER A 10 -7.22 4.94 5.37
N SER A 11 -8.55 4.84 5.23
CA SER A 11 -9.49 4.67 6.33
C SER A 11 -10.83 4.10 5.82
N ARG A 12 -11.78 3.87 6.72
CA ARG A 12 -13.15 3.46 6.32
C ARG A 12 -13.78 4.54 5.44
N ASN A 13 -14.10 4.18 4.20
CA ASN A 13 -14.58 5.10 3.15
C ASN A 13 -13.55 6.19 2.74
N GLY A 14 -12.26 5.97 3.02
CA GLY A 14 -11.17 6.86 2.64
C GLY A 14 -10.64 6.60 1.22
N THR A 15 -9.50 7.20 0.91
CA THR A 15 -8.84 7.07 -0.38
C THR A 15 -8.39 5.63 -0.62
N LEU A 16 -8.69 5.10 -1.81
CA LEU A 16 -8.23 3.78 -2.24
C LEU A 16 -6.91 3.90 -3.01
N TYR A 17 -5.99 3.00 -2.71
CA TYR A 17 -4.71 2.84 -3.38
C TYR A 17 -4.64 1.45 -4.02
N ILE A 18 -4.28 1.40 -5.29
CA ILE A 18 -4.12 0.16 -6.06
C ILE A 18 -2.64 0.01 -6.41
N GLY A 19 -2.07 -1.17 -6.18
CA GLY A 19 -0.65 -1.41 -6.41
C GLY A 19 -0.32 -2.85 -6.76
N VAL A 20 0.94 -3.05 -7.16
CA VAL A 20 1.51 -4.38 -7.47
C VAL A 20 2.71 -4.63 -6.55
N THR A 21 2.82 -5.86 -6.05
CA THR A 21 3.97 -6.31 -5.25
C THR A 21 4.16 -7.82 -5.39
N SER A 22 5.40 -8.29 -5.21
CA SER A 22 5.69 -9.72 -5.01
C SER A 22 5.65 -10.12 -3.53
N ASP A 23 5.53 -9.16 -2.61
CA ASP A 23 5.47 -9.35 -1.16
C ASP A 23 4.49 -8.33 -0.54
N LEU A 24 3.31 -8.81 -0.14
CA LEU A 24 2.24 -7.96 0.39
C LEU A 24 2.52 -7.50 1.83
N VAL A 25 3.14 -8.34 2.65
CA VAL A 25 3.42 -8.05 4.07
C VAL A 25 4.45 -6.95 4.17
N LYS A 26 5.55 -7.08 3.44
CA LYS A 26 6.58 -6.04 3.37
C LYS A 26 6.01 -4.73 2.83
N ARG A 27 5.17 -4.79 1.80
CA ARG A 27 4.57 -3.59 1.21
C ARG A 27 3.63 -2.88 2.19
N ALA A 28 2.77 -3.63 2.89
CA ALA A 28 1.90 -3.05 3.91
C ALA A 28 2.69 -2.37 5.04
N TRP A 29 3.82 -2.97 5.47
CA TRP A 29 4.71 -2.34 6.44
C TRP A 29 5.36 -1.05 5.92
N GLN A 30 5.83 -1.04 4.67
CA GLN A 30 6.41 0.15 4.05
C GLN A 30 5.43 1.33 4.01
N HIS A 31 4.16 1.08 3.64
CA HIS A 31 3.13 2.11 3.62
C HIS A 31 2.74 2.61 5.02
N LYS A 32 2.73 1.73 6.03
CA LYS A 32 2.41 2.12 7.41
C LYS A 32 3.48 2.95 8.11
N ASN A 33 4.72 2.90 7.62
CA ASN A 33 5.87 3.54 8.26
C ASN A 33 6.45 4.67 7.38
N ASP A 34 5.74 5.08 6.31
CA ASP A 34 6.15 6.13 5.38
C ASP A 34 7.59 5.94 4.82
N VAL A 35 8.05 4.69 4.73
CA VAL A 35 9.44 4.34 4.38
C VAL A 35 9.74 4.62 2.91
N VAL A 36 8.70 4.70 2.08
CA VAL A 36 8.81 4.98 0.66
C VAL A 36 7.97 6.21 0.36
N GLU A 37 8.52 7.15 -0.40
CA GLU A 37 7.76 8.29 -0.90
C GLU A 37 6.68 7.76 -1.86
N SER A 38 5.42 7.87 -1.42
CA SER A 38 4.26 7.28 -2.09
C SER A 38 3.09 8.23 -1.96
N PHE A 39 2.17 8.16 -2.93
CA PHE A 39 0.87 8.86 -2.87
C PHE A 39 0.13 8.63 -1.54
N THR A 40 0.34 7.47 -0.93
CA THR A 40 -0.23 7.11 0.38
C THR A 40 0.27 7.97 1.54
N ASN A 41 1.44 8.62 1.48
CA ASN A 41 1.98 9.39 2.61
C ASN A 41 1.16 10.66 2.92
N LYS A 42 0.24 11.04 2.01
CA LYS A 42 -0.61 12.23 2.14
C LYS A 42 -2.00 11.92 2.70
N TYR A 43 -2.40 10.64 2.78
CA TYR A 43 -3.78 10.21 3.05
C TYR A 43 -3.91 9.17 4.15
#